data_AF-A0A933ZQL2-F1
#
_entry.id   AF-A0A933ZQL2-F1
#
_cell.length_a   1.000
_cell.length_b   1.000
_cell.length_c   1.000
_cell.angle_alpha   90.00
_cell.angle_beta   90.00
_cell.angle_gamma   90.00
#
_symmetry.space_group_name_H-M   'P 1'
#
loop_
_entity.id
_entity.type
_entity.pdbx_description
1 polymer ?
#
loop_
_entity_poly.entity_id
_entity_poly.type
_entity_poly.pdbx_seq_one_letter_code
_entity_poly.pdbx_strand_id
1 'polypeptide(L)'
;MRLALLVAPALCLAGCLAPAAMARMPHVDEGGRYADRVNDPRTDRCAAQEGRRKKDCRAVRDQGLEFVRRLMVDDQICLEGNPMSDGISSRCKVRASVSDVGSNNVKLEIRHAAVGTRFKPMQNLWYTELALTDVYVASLGFSVEP
;
A
#
# COMPACT_ATOMS: atom_id res chain seq x y z
N MET A 1 73.63 -5.28 -28.48
CA MET A 1 72.36 -5.86 -27.96
C MET A 1 72.12 -5.24 -26.58
N ARG A 2 71.60 -4.01 -26.49
CA ARG A 2 70.19 -3.67 -26.17
C ARG A 2 69.60 -4.47 -25.01
N LEU A 3 69.75 -3.96 -23.78
CA LEU A 3 68.82 -4.27 -22.69
C LEU A 3 68.22 -2.95 -22.19
N ALA A 4 66.89 -2.95 -22.12
CA ALA A 4 66.04 -1.77 -22.08
C ALA A 4 65.90 -1.18 -20.67
N LEU A 5 65.99 0.15 -20.63
CA LEU A 5 65.48 1.04 -19.61
C LEU A 5 63.94 0.95 -19.61
N LEU A 6 63.28 0.70 -18.47
CA LEU A 6 61.87 1.09 -18.30
C LEU A 6 61.58 1.42 -16.83
N VAL A 7 61.39 2.73 -16.63
CA VAL A 7 60.97 3.42 -15.41
C VAL A 7 59.48 3.15 -15.19
N ALA A 8 59.11 2.64 -14.02
CA ALA A 8 57.75 2.72 -13.46
C ALA A 8 57.81 3.70 -12.29
N PRO A 9 56.95 4.74 -12.20
CA PRO A 9 55.58 4.54 -11.70
C PRO A 9 54.53 5.59 -12.17
N ALA A 10 53.24 5.26 -12.17
CA ALA A 10 52.17 6.26 -12.00
C ALA A 10 50.85 5.56 -11.59
N LEU A 11 50.53 5.67 -10.29
CA LEU A 11 49.19 5.43 -9.77
C LEU A 11 48.24 6.49 -10.37
N CYS A 12 47.29 6.08 -11.20
CA CYS A 12 46.10 6.88 -11.48
C CYS A 12 44.89 6.21 -10.81
N LEU A 13 44.59 6.67 -9.59
CA LEU A 13 43.29 6.51 -8.93
C LEU A 13 42.24 7.32 -9.71
N ALA A 14 41.66 6.74 -10.76
CA ALA A 14 40.45 7.25 -11.37
C ALA A 14 39.24 6.74 -10.59
N GLY A 15 38.95 7.39 -9.45
CA GLY A 15 37.66 7.29 -8.80
C GLY A 15 36.60 8.01 -9.62
N CYS A 16 35.76 7.25 -10.33
CA CYS A 16 34.47 7.75 -10.80
C CYS A 16 33.38 7.14 -9.92
N LEU A 17 32.92 7.98 -9.00
CA LEU A 17 31.56 8.13 -8.50
C LEU A 17 30.65 6.90 -8.61
N ALA A 18 30.32 6.39 -7.42
CA ALA A 18 29.15 5.64 -6.99
C ALA A 18 28.14 5.16 -8.05
N PRO A 19 27.64 3.92 -7.92
CA PRO A 19 26.56 3.45 -8.77
C PRO A 19 25.43 4.46 -8.67
N ALA A 20 24.94 4.93 -9.82
CA ALA A 20 23.65 5.59 -9.88
C ALA A 20 22.71 4.73 -9.05
N ALA A 21 22.20 5.29 -7.95
CA ALA A 21 21.12 4.70 -7.22
C ALA A 21 20.05 4.46 -8.28
N MET A 22 19.93 3.21 -8.71
CA MET A 22 18.74 2.74 -9.39
C MET A 22 17.66 2.94 -8.34
N ALA A 23 17.06 4.13 -8.32
CA ALA A 23 15.76 4.32 -7.75
C ALA A 23 14.92 3.22 -8.39
N ARG A 24 14.57 2.23 -7.56
CA ARG A 24 13.73 1.11 -7.96
C ARG A 24 12.46 1.75 -8.50
N MET A 25 12.34 1.83 -9.82
CA MET A 25 11.11 2.31 -10.44
C MET A 25 10.01 1.36 -9.97
N PRO A 26 8.90 1.84 -9.40
CA PRO A 26 7.83 0.95 -9.00
C PRO A 26 7.35 0.25 -10.28
N HIS A 27 7.47 -1.07 -10.23
CA HIS A 27 7.28 -2.03 -11.30
C HIS A 27 6.13 -1.65 -12.25
N VAL A 28 6.49 -1.29 -13.48
CA VAL A 28 5.58 -1.23 -14.64
C VAL A 28 5.38 -2.66 -15.15
N ASP A 29 4.87 -3.55 -14.30
CA ASP A 29 4.70 -4.98 -14.62
C ASP A 29 3.22 -5.35 -14.85
N GLU A 30 2.44 -4.45 -15.47
CA GLU A 30 1.04 -4.73 -15.83
C GLU A 30 0.66 -4.24 -17.24
N GLY A 31 1.45 -4.64 -18.25
CA GLY A 31 1.05 -4.50 -19.65
C GLY A 31 0.67 -3.07 -20.09
N GLY A 32 1.24 -2.05 -19.43
CA GLY A 32 0.96 -0.63 -19.69
C GLY A 32 -0.31 -0.06 -19.05
N ARG A 33 -1.04 -0.82 -18.22
CA ARG A 33 -2.18 -0.29 -17.45
C ARG A 33 -1.73 0.17 -16.06
N TYR A 34 -1.91 1.46 -15.79
CA TYR A 34 -1.73 2.00 -14.45
C TYR A 34 -2.88 1.53 -13.56
N ALA A 35 -2.55 0.99 -12.38
CA ALA A 35 -3.55 0.67 -11.36
C ALA A 35 -4.32 1.93 -10.94
N ASP A 36 -5.64 1.83 -10.83
CA ASP A 36 -6.49 2.96 -10.44
C ASP A 36 -6.15 3.41 -9.02
N ARG A 37 -6.33 4.70 -8.72
CA ARG A 37 -6.06 5.26 -7.40
C ARG A 37 -7.34 5.56 -6.64
N VAL A 38 -7.40 5.06 -5.41
CA VAL A 38 -8.40 5.41 -4.40
C VAL A 38 -7.76 6.43 -3.45
N ASN A 39 -8.20 7.68 -3.59
CA ASN A 39 -7.71 8.81 -2.79
C ASN A 39 -8.43 8.90 -1.43
N ASP A 40 -7.88 9.74 -0.56
CA ASP A 40 -8.44 10.04 0.76
C ASP A 40 -9.94 10.39 0.70
N PRO A 41 -10.73 9.98 1.71
CA PRO A 41 -12.12 10.39 1.80
C PRO A 41 -12.19 11.92 1.95
N ARG A 42 -13.17 12.54 1.27
CA ARG A 42 -13.40 13.99 1.36
C ARG A 42 -13.91 14.44 2.73
N THR A 43 -14.41 13.51 3.54
CA THR A 43 -15.05 13.80 4.83
C THR A 43 -14.50 12.86 5.89
N ASP A 44 -14.15 13.41 7.06
CA ASP A 44 -13.83 12.61 8.25
C ASP A 44 -15.11 11.91 8.73
N ARG A 45 -15.17 10.60 8.53
CA ARG A 45 -16.27 9.73 8.99
C ARG A 45 -16.53 9.85 10.49
N CYS A 46 -15.50 10.11 11.29
CA CYS A 46 -15.63 10.32 12.72
C CYS A 46 -16.18 11.71 13.09
N ALA A 47 -16.19 12.67 12.15
CA ALA A 47 -16.83 13.96 12.37
C ALA A 47 -18.36 13.85 12.43
N ALA A 48 -18.94 12.90 11.67
CA ALA A 48 -20.38 12.62 11.62
C ALA A 48 -20.90 11.83 12.84
N GLN A 49 -20.02 11.36 13.72
CA GLN A 49 -20.41 10.63 14.93
C GLN A 49 -20.57 11.60 16.11
N GLU A 50 -21.36 11.20 17.10
CA GLU A 50 -21.62 12.00 18.30
C GLU A 50 -21.25 11.29 19.61
N GLY A 51 -21.11 12.07 20.68
CA GLY A 51 -20.90 11.58 22.05
C GLY A 51 -19.75 10.58 22.19
N ARG A 52 -20.03 9.44 22.81
CA ARG A 52 -19.06 8.34 23.00
C ARG A 52 -18.64 7.71 21.67
N ARG A 53 -19.57 7.56 20.73
CA ARG A 53 -19.31 6.94 19.42
C ARG A 53 -18.28 7.72 18.60
N LYS A 54 -18.26 9.05 18.75
CA LYS A 54 -17.21 9.91 18.18
C LYS A 54 -15.82 9.61 18.72
N LYS A 55 -15.70 9.42 20.04
CA LYS A 55 -14.43 9.09 20.69
C LYS A 55 -13.96 7.71 20.27
N ASP A 56 -14.87 6.74 20.27
CA ASP A 56 -14.57 5.36 19.86
C ASP A 56 -14.14 5.30 18.38
N CYS A 57 -14.82 6.04 17.49
CA CYS A 57 -14.43 6.14 16.07
C CYS A 57 -13.01 6.69 15.90
N ARG A 58 -12.64 7.76 16.64
CA ARG A 58 -11.29 8.33 16.56
C ARG A 58 -10.23 7.35 17.03
N ALA A 59 -10.47 6.66 18.15
CA ALA A 59 -9.56 5.62 18.63
C ALA A 59 -9.40 4.49 17.61
N VAL A 60 -10.49 4.05 16.99
CA VAL A 60 -10.48 3.03 15.92
C VAL A 60 -9.75 3.52 14.67
N ARG A 61 -9.88 4.80 14.32
CA ARG A 61 -9.13 5.39 13.21
C ARG A 61 -7.62 5.38 13.47
N ASP A 62 -7.20 5.72 14.69
CA ASP A 62 -5.78 5.69 15.06
C ASP A 62 -5.24 4.26 15.00
N GLN A 63 -6.00 3.28 15.49
CA GLN A 63 -5.67 1.84 15.35
C GLN A 63 -5.62 1.40 13.89
N GLY A 64 -6.56 1.86 13.06
CA GLY A 64 -6.59 1.56 11.62
C GLY A 64 -5.38 2.13 10.90
N LEU A 65 -4.92 3.32 11.28
CA LEU A 65 -3.71 3.93 10.74
C LEU A 65 -2.46 3.09 11.07
N GLU A 66 -2.33 2.67 12.33
CA GLU A 66 -1.26 1.78 12.77
C GLU A 66 -1.32 0.40 12.09
N PHE A 67 -2.52 -0.12 11.85
CA PHE A 67 -2.72 -1.36 11.10
C PHE A 67 -2.24 -1.20 9.66
N VAL A 68 -2.69 -0.18 8.94
CA VAL A 68 -2.33 0.07 7.53
C VAL A 68 -0.82 0.27 7.37
N ARG A 69 -0.17 0.99 8.29
CA ARG A 69 1.28 1.22 8.27
C ARG A 69 2.13 -0.02 8.51
N ARG A 70 1.55 -1.06 9.11
CA ARG A 70 2.24 -2.34 9.35
C ARG A 70 2.03 -3.35 8.23
N LEU A 71 1.18 -3.04 7.24
CA LEU A 71 0.96 -3.92 6.10
C LEU A 71 2.26 -4.11 5.31
N MET A 72 2.53 -5.36 4.96
CA MET A 72 3.66 -5.81 4.17
C MET A 72 3.17 -6.45 2.88
N VAL A 73 4.05 -6.55 1.88
CA VAL A 73 3.77 -7.33 0.67
C VAL A 73 3.39 -8.75 1.06
N ASP A 74 2.42 -9.31 0.33
CA ASP A 74 1.78 -10.61 0.54
C ASP A 74 0.78 -10.69 1.71
N ASP A 75 0.65 -9.64 2.54
CA ASP A 75 -0.43 -9.58 3.52
C ASP A 75 -1.79 -9.67 2.84
N GLN A 76 -2.73 -10.35 3.50
CA GLN A 76 -4.08 -10.52 3.00
C GLN A 76 -5.06 -9.77 3.89
N ILE A 77 -5.95 -9.01 3.27
CA ILE A 77 -6.94 -8.19 3.96
C ILE A 77 -8.33 -8.40 3.39
N CYS A 78 -9.33 -8.13 4.22
CA CYS A 78 -10.72 -8.07 3.81
C CYS A 78 -11.17 -6.63 3.57
N LEU A 79 -11.60 -6.32 2.35
CA LEU A 79 -12.11 -4.98 1.99
C LEU A 79 -13.62 -4.84 2.19
N GLU A 80 -14.37 -5.95 2.18
CA GLU A 80 -15.83 -5.94 2.35
C GLU A 80 -16.33 -7.25 2.96
N GLY A 81 -17.36 -7.18 3.82
CA GLY A 81 -18.09 -8.34 4.35
C GLY A 81 -17.61 -8.85 5.72
N ASN A 82 -16.47 -8.34 6.21
CA ASN A 82 -15.93 -8.60 7.54
C ASN A 82 -15.09 -7.40 8.00
N PRO A 83 -14.75 -7.27 9.29
CA PRO A 83 -13.69 -6.36 9.69
C PRO A 83 -12.42 -6.59 8.89
N MET A 84 -11.75 -5.50 8.54
CA MET A 84 -10.46 -5.54 7.92
C MET A 84 -9.44 -5.99 8.97
N SER A 85 -8.89 -7.17 8.78
CA SER A 85 -7.88 -7.77 9.65
C SER A 85 -6.84 -8.50 8.82
N ASP A 86 -5.75 -8.87 9.49
CA ASP A 86 -4.71 -9.79 8.99
C ASP A 86 -5.24 -11.21 8.73
N GLY A 87 -6.30 -11.62 9.42
CA GLY A 87 -7.00 -12.89 9.20
C GLY A 87 -8.22 -12.75 8.29
N ILE A 88 -8.28 -13.54 7.20
CA ILE A 88 -9.47 -13.57 6.34
C ILE A 88 -10.45 -14.65 6.79
N SER A 89 -11.67 -14.24 7.11
CA SER A 89 -12.77 -15.14 7.41
C SER A 89 -13.56 -15.57 6.16
N SER A 90 -14.38 -16.61 6.30
CA SER A 90 -15.33 -17.05 5.27
C SER A 90 -16.42 -16.01 4.94
N ARG A 91 -16.58 -14.97 5.77
CA ARG A 91 -17.53 -13.87 5.54
C ARG A 91 -16.95 -12.78 4.64
N CYS A 92 -15.66 -12.83 4.35
CA CYS A 92 -15.01 -11.85 3.51
C CYS A 92 -15.50 -11.94 2.06
N LYS A 93 -16.22 -10.91 1.61
CA LYS A 93 -16.75 -10.81 0.24
C LYS A 93 -15.70 -10.34 -0.75
N VAL A 94 -14.77 -9.49 -0.32
CA VAL A 94 -13.70 -8.96 -1.16
C VAL A 94 -12.37 -9.15 -0.47
N ARG A 95 -11.58 -10.08 -0.97
CA ARG A 95 -10.23 -10.37 -0.50
C ARG A 95 -9.23 -9.67 -1.39
N ALA A 96 -8.29 -8.97 -0.77
CA ALA A 96 -7.15 -8.39 -1.45
C ALA A 96 -5.84 -8.90 -0.85
N SER A 97 -4.80 -8.96 -1.67
CA SER A 97 -3.41 -9.10 -1.22
C SER A 97 -2.66 -7.78 -1.43
N VAL A 98 -1.76 -7.45 -0.52
CA VAL A 98 -0.84 -6.32 -0.67
C VAL A 98 0.22 -6.69 -1.69
N SER A 99 0.22 -6.00 -2.84
CA SER A 99 1.19 -6.22 -3.92
C SER A 99 2.38 -5.26 -3.85
N ASP A 100 2.23 -4.11 -3.20
CA ASP A 100 3.30 -3.11 -3.02
C ASP A 100 2.96 -2.14 -1.86
N VAL A 101 3.99 -1.59 -1.22
CA VAL A 101 3.89 -0.59 -0.15
C VAL A 101 4.79 0.59 -0.49
N GLY A 102 4.17 1.71 -0.87
CA GLY A 102 4.85 2.98 -1.15
C GLY A 102 4.83 3.93 0.05
N SER A 103 5.49 5.09 -0.09
CA SER A 103 5.74 6.02 1.03
C SER A 103 4.49 6.61 1.72
N ASN A 104 3.28 6.44 1.17
CA ASN A 104 1.99 6.79 1.79
C ASN A 104 0.82 6.04 1.10
N ASN A 105 1.12 4.95 0.38
CA ASN A 105 0.13 4.25 -0.42
C ASN A 105 0.37 2.74 -0.34
N VAL A 106 -0.70 1.96 -0.43
CA VAL A 106 -0.65 0.50 -0.49
C VAL A 106 -1.29 0.07 -1.79
N LYS A 107 -0.58 -0.71 -2.60
CA LYS A 107 -1.13 -1.32 -3.81
C LYS A 107 -1.75 -2.65 -3.43
N LEU A 108 -3.02 -2.81 -3.77
CA LEU A 108 -3.80 -4.01 -3.51
C LEU A 108 -4.16 -4.70 -4.83
N GLU A 109 -3.99 -6.02 -4.87
CA GLU A 109 -4.56 -6.86 -5.91
C GLU A 109 -5.80 -7.56 -5.35
N ILE A 110 -6.94 -7.42 -6.03
CA ILE A 110 -8.17 -8.12 -5.66
C ILE A 110 -8.06 -9.59 -6.03
N ARG A 111 -7.90 -10.47 -5.03
CA ARG A 111 -7.77 -11.93 -5.23
C ARG A 111 -9.12 -12.63 -5.35
N HIS A 112 -10.15 -12.09 -4.72
CA HIS A 112 -11.52 -12.58 -4.81
C HIS A 112 -12.50 -11.43 -4.60
N ALA A 113 -13.59 -11.44 -5.36
CA ALA A 113 -14.71 -10.52 -5.21
C ALA A 113 -16.02 -11.28 -5.43
N ALA A 114 -16.92 -11.23 -4.45
CA ALA A 114 -18.24 -11.81 -4.55
C ALA A 114 -19.10 -11.03 -5.57
N VAL A 115 -20.12 -11.72 -6.12
CA VAL A 115 -21.10 -11.12 -7.02
C VAL A 115 -21.83 -9.96 -6.33
N GLY A 116 -22.02 -8.85 -7.04
CA GLY A 116 -22.71 -7.66 -6.53
C GLY A 116 -21.80 -6.65 -5.83
N THR A 117 -20.52 -7.00 -5.61
CA THR A 117 -19.52 -6.02 -5.17
C THR A 117 -19.07 -5.16 -6.35
N ARG A 118 -18.50 -3.98 -6.07
CA ARG A 118 -17.95 -3.09 -7.11
C ARG A 118 -16.58 -3.53 -7.66
N PHE A 119 -15.97 -4.55 -7.06
CA PHE A 119 -14.61 -4.97 -7.35
C PHE A 119 -14.58 -6.10 -8.37
N LYS A 120 -13.48 -6.20 -9.12
CA LYS A 120 -13.25 -7.31 -10.07
C LYS A 120 -12.03 -8.12 -9.61
N PRO A 121 -12.05 -9.46 -9.75
CA PRO A 121 -10.84 -10.26 -9.54
C PRO A 121 -9.68 -9.78 -10.44
N MET A 122 -8.46 -9.87 -9.92
CA MET A 122 -7.21 -9.38 -10.53
C MET A 122 -7.18 -7.87 -10.79
N GLN A 123 -8.11 -7.10 -10.22
CA GLN A 123 -8.04 -5.63 -10.26
C GLN A 123 -6.95 -5.14 -9.33
N ASN A 124 -6.11 -4.23 -9.82
CA ASN A 124 -5.08 -3.57 -9.02
C ASN A 124 -5.49 -2.15 -8.68
N LEU A 125 -5.35 -1.78 -7.39
CA LEU A 125 -5.75 -0.49 -6.85
C LEU A 125 -4.68 0.07 -5.92
N TRP A 126 -4.28 1.32 -6.15
CA TRP A 126 -3.50 2.08 -5.18
C TRP A 126 -4.43 2.77 -4.20
N TYR A 127 -4.36 2.40 -2.92
CA TYR A 127 -5.01 3.14 -1.85
C TYR A 127 -4.01 4.08 -1.20
N THR A 128 -4.41 5.32 -0.95
CA THR A 128 -3.69 6.12 0.05
C THR A 128 -3.86 5.50 1.43
N GLU A 129 -2.91 5.77 2.33
CA GLU A 129 -2.96 5.32 3.72
C GLU A 129 -4.29 5.69 4.40
N LEU A 130 -4.77 6.93 4.20
CA LEU A 130 -6.02 7.38 4.80
C LEU A 130 -7.26 6.79 4.13
N ALA A 131 -7.23 6.51 2.83
CA ALA A 131 -8.32 5.79 2.17
C ALA A 131 -8.47 4.38 2.72
N LEU A 132 -7.36 3.66 2.90
CA LEU A 132 -7.41 2.31 3.45
C LEU A 132 -7.77 2.30 4.95
N THR A 133 -7.34 3.32 5.68
CA THR A 133 -7.77 3.54 7.08
C THR A 133 -9.28 3.79 7.16
N ASP A 134 -9.86 4.55 6.24
CA ASP A 134 -11.31 4.77 6.20
C ASP A 134 -12.08 3.47 5.95
N VAL A 135 -11.57 2.59 5.07
CA VAL A 135 -12.12 1.24 4.87
C VAL A 135 -12.05 0.42 6.16
N TYR A 136 -10.93 0.46 6.88
CA TYR A 136 -10.79 -0.21 8.17
C TYR A 136 -11.86 0.27 9.18
N VAL A 137 -12.00 1.59 9.33
CA VAL A 137 -13.00 2.19 10.24
C VAL A 137 -14.42 1.80 9.83
N ALA A 138 -14.73 1.83 8.53
CA ALA A 138 -16.02 1.41 7.99
C ALA A 138 -16.32 -0.07 8.26
N SER A 139 -15.30 -0.94 8.15
CA SER A 139 -15.42 -2.38 8.38
C SER A 139 -15.84 -2.74 9.82
N LEU A 140 -15.61 -1.82 10.76
CA LEU A 140 -16.01 -1.94 12.17
C LEU A 140 -17.37 -1.29 12.48
N GLY A 141 -18.12 -0.90 11.45
CA GLY A 141 -19.51 -0.42 11.58
C GLY A 141 -19.65 1.08 11.82
N PHE A 142 -18.60 1.86 11.59
CA PHE A 142 -18.71 3.31 11.54
C PHE A 142 -19.09 3.72 10.11
N SER A 143 -20.36 4.01 9.87
CA SER A 143 -20.84 4.57 8.59
C SER A 143 -21.02 6.07 8.70
N VAL A 144 -20.82 6.77 7.57
CA VAL A 144 -21.50 8.04 7.35
C VAL A 144 -22.90 7.62 6.88
N GLU A 145 -23.89 7.66 7.76
CA GLU A 145 -25.28 7.52 7.30
C GLU A 145 -25.57 8.64 6.28
N PRO A 146 -26.29 8.36 5.19
CA PRO A 146 -26.64 9.37 4.19
C PRO A 146 -27.50 10.50 4.77
#